data_AF-A0A2W1JTF7-F1
#
_entry.id   AF-A0A2W1JTF7-F1
#
_cell.length_a   1.000
_cell.length_b   1.000
_cell.length_c   1.000
_cell.angle_alpha   90.00
_cell.angle_beta   90.00
_cell.angle_gamma   90.00
#
_symmetry.space_group_name_H-M   'P 1'
#
loop_
_entity.id
_entity.type
_entity.pdbx_description
1 polymer ?
#
loop_
_entity_poly.entity_id
_entity_poly.type
_entity_poly.pdbx_seq_one_letter_code
_entity_poly.pdbx_strand_id
1 'polypeptide(L)'
;MNSIFDQIPTHLDLPSEDQLPHSQAAEFYYRRGLRHEFLGLIQSAIEAYNFAILQDPTHANAYFSRGSLLKSSNICEALQDLAKASDLYFEQMNCENHRKAKLALETLRIANRLPKNTALQPLRIETAAIRVKPAAAG
;
A
#
# COMPACT_ATOMS: atom_id res chain seq x y z
N MET A 1 -24.34 -0.11 42.04
CA MET A 1 -23.22 -0.85 41.44
C MET A 1 -22.78 -0.06 40.23
N ASN A 2 -21.71 0.73 40.36
CA ASN A 2 -21.19 1.51 39.24
C ASN A 2 -20.24 0.60 38.46
N SER A 3 -20.66 0.21 37.26
CA SER A 3 -19.85 -0.61 36.38
C SER A 3 -18.67 0.23 35.88
N ILE A 4 -17.46 -0.32 35.94
CA ILE A 4 -16.25 0.34 35.40
C ILE A 4 -16.39 0.57 33.88
N PHE A 5 -17.34 -0.10 33.22
CA PHE A 5 -17.70 0.11 31.82
C PHE A 5 -18.48 1.41 31.54
N ASP A 6 -19.12 2.01 32.54
CA ASP A 6 -19.86 3.28 32.38
C ASP A 6 -18.95 4.52 32.37
N GLN A 7 -17.64 4.33 32.56
CA GLN A 7 -16.61 5.37 32.52
C GLN A 7 -15.73 5.31 31.27
N ILE A 8 -16.00 4.38 30.34
CA ILE A 8 -15.33 4.40 29.05
C ILE A 8 -16.03 5.48 28.22
N PRO A 9 -15.35 6.58 27.84
CA PRO A 9 -15.97 7.59 26.98
C PRO A 9 -16.24 6.91 25.62
N THR A 10 -17.49 6.53 25.37
CA THR A 10 -17.93 6.00 24.06
C THR A 10 -18.04 7.10 23.01
N HIS A 11 -17.99 8.36 23.45
CA HIS A 11 -17.78 9.52 22.60
C HIS A 11 -16.57 10.26 23.13
N LEU A 12 -15.41 10.00 22.53
CA LEU A 12 -14.27 10.91 22.64
C LEU A 12 -14.78 12.24 22.07
N ASP A 13 -14.96 13.26 22.90
CA ASP A 13 -15.33 14.62 22.49
C ASP A 13 -14.20 15.22 21.65
N LEU A 14 -14.07 14.69 20.44
CA LEU A 14 -13.29 15.24 19.37
C LEU A 14 -14.07 16.45 18.84
N PRO A 15 -13.41 17.56 18.52
CA PRO A 15 -14.06 18.70 17.91
C PRO A 15 -14.90 18.23 16.71
N SER A 16 -16.11 18.78 16.59
CA SER A 16 -17.02 18.51 15.47
C SER A 16 -16.24 18.60 14.15
N GLU A 17 -16.37 17.58 13.28
CA GLU A 17 -15.56 17.37 12.07
C GLU A 17 -15.43 18.63 11.18
N ASP A 18 -16.42 19.53 11.22
CA ASP A 18 -16.48 20.80 10.47
C ASP A 18 -15.58 21.95 10.99
N GLN A 19 -14.93 21.81 12.15
CA GLN A 19 -14.15 22.90 12.77
C GLN A 19 -12.63 22.66 12.79
N LEU A 20 -12.16 21.52 12.29
CA LEU A 20 -10.73 21.22 12.26
C LEU A 20 -10.04 21.96 11.12
N PRO A 21 -8.86 22.58 11.36
CA PRO A 21 -7.98 23.01 10.29
C PRO A 21 -7.72 21.85 9.33
N HIS A 22 -7.63 22.13 8.03
CA HIS A 22 -7.51 21.10 6.98
C HIS A 22 -6.48 20.00 7.30
N SER A 23 -5.31 20.35 7.86
CA SER A 23 -4.29 19.37 8.27
C SER A 23 -4.74 18.45 9.42
N GLN A 24 -5.48 18.98 10.39
CA GLN A 24 -6.02 18.18 11.51
C GLN A 24 -7.21 17.33 11.06
N ALA A 25 -8.06 17.86 10.17
CA ALA A 25 -9.13 17.09 9.56
C ALA A 25 -8.56 15.91 8.76
N ALA A 26 -7.50 16.15 7.98
CA ALA A 26 -6.82 15.09 7.23
C ALA A 26 -6.28 13.99 8.15
N GLU A 27 -5.58 14.36 9.22
CA GLU A 27 -5.05 13.40 10.20
C GLU A 27 -6.17 12.61 10.90
N PHE A 28 -7.29 13.25 11.21
CA PHE A 28 -8.46 12.58 11.80
C PHE A 28 -9.01 11.49 10.87
N TYR A 29 -9.25 11.83 9.61
CA TYR A 29 -9.74 10.88 8.61
C TYR A 29 -8.71 9.78 8.31
N TYR A 30 -7.42 10.11 8.30
CA TYR A 30 -6.35 9.12 8.17
C TYR A 30 -6.39 8.11 9.32
N ARG A 31 -6.51 8.56 10.57
CA ARG A 31 -6.64 7.68 11.74
C ARG A 31 -7.91 6.84 11.70
N ARG A 32 -9.01 7.39 11.18
CA ARG A 32 -10.25 6.64 10.94
C ARG A 32 -10.05 5.54 9.91
N GLY A 33 -9.32 5.82 8.82
CA GLY A 33 -8.93 4.84 7.82
C GLY A 33 -8.12 3.69 8.42
N LEU A 34 -7.11 4.00 9.23
CA LEU A 34 -6.30 2.99 9.93
C LEU A 34 -7.15 2.09 10.83
N ARG A 35 -8.13 2.65 11.54
CA ARG A 35 -9.06 1.84 12.36
C ARG A 35 -9.93 0.93 11.51
N HIS A 36 -10.48 1.42 10.41
CA HIS A 36 -11.27 0.59 9.50
C HIS A 36 -10.42 -0.52 8.86
N GLU A 37 -9.19 -0.21 8.47
CA GLU A 37 -8.23 -1.19 7.94
C GLU A 37 -7.93 -2.30 8.97
N PHE A 38 -7.65 -1.92 10.22
CA PHE A 38 -7.44 -2.87 11.31
C PHE A 38 -8.66 -3.79 11.55
N LEU A 39 -9.87 -3.26 11.36
CA LEU A 39 -11.12 -4.01 11.46
C LEU A 39 -11.46 -4.84 10.20
N GLY A 40 -10.62 -4.78 9.16
CA GLY A 40 -10.88 -5.45 7.87
C GLY A 40 -11.98 -4.79 7.02
N LEU A 41 -12.44 -3.60 7.40
CA LEU A 41 -13.47 -2.83 6.70
C LEU A 41 -12.82 -2.04 5.54
N ILE A 42 -12.34 -2.77 4.52
CA ILE A 42 -11.49 -2.22 3.46
C ILE A 42 -12.15 -1.05 2.73
N GLN A 43 -13.43 -1.14 2.39
CA GLN A 43 -14.13 -0.07 1.66
C GLN A 43 -14.23 1.21 2.50
N SER A 44 -14.60 1.08 3.78
CA SER A 44 -14.67 2.22 4.71
C SER A 44 -13.28 2.83 4.98
N ALA A 45 -12.22 2.01 4.97
CA ALA A 45 -10.85 2.49 5.09
C ALA A 45 -10.45 3.35 3.88
N ILE A 46 -10.76 2.89 2.67
CA ILE A 46 -10.52 3.64 1.43
C ILE A 46 -11.27 4.96 1.43
N GLU A 47 -12.55 4.96 1.82
CA GLU A 47 -13.35 6.19 1.93
C GLU A 47 -12.75 7.19 2.93
N ALA A 48 -12.33 6.72 4.10
CA ALA A 48 -11.67 7.57 5.09
C ALA A 48 -10.33 8.13 4.55
N TYR A 49 -9.52 7.33 3.86
CA TYR A 49 -8.31 7.85 3.22
C TYR A 49 -8.62 8.84 2.09
N ASN A 50 -9.72 8.67 1.34
CA ASN A 50 -10.17 9.64 0.34
C ASN A 50 -10.46 10.99 0.99
N PHE A 51 -11.18 10.99 2.11
CA PHE A 51 -11.45 12.22 2.85
C PHE A 51 -10.17 12.85 3.40
N ALA A 52 -9.23 12.05 3.91
CA ALA A 52 -7.94 12.57 4.37
C ALA A 52 -7.18 13.30 3.25
N ILE A 53 -7.13 12.71 2.06
CA ILE A 53 -6.50 13.28 0.86
C ILE A 53 -7.24 14.55 0.38
N LEU A 54 -8.57 14.58 0.48
CA LEU A 54 -9.36 15.75 0.10
C LEU A 54 -9.08 16.94 1.01
N GLN A 55 -8.90 16.69 2.31
CA GLN A 55 -8.58 17.73 3.28
C GLN A 55 -7.12 18.20 3.15
N ASP A 56 -6.18 17.29 2.95
CA ASP A 56 -4.77 17.63 2.72
C ASP A 56 -4.19 16.80 1.56
N PRO A 57 -4.09 17.40 0.36
CA PRO A 57 -3.47 16.76 -0.81
C PRO A 57 -1.97 16.47 -0.66
N THR A 58 -1.33 16.91 0.43
CA THR A 58 0.07 16.63 0.75
C THR A 58 0.23 15.48 1.77
N HIS A 59 -0.87 14.86 2.19
CA HIS A 59 -0.87 13.80 3.20
C HIS A 59 -0.33 12.45 2.67
N ALA A 60 0.99 12.34 2.56
CA ALA A 60 1.70 11.19 1.97
C ALA A 60 1.26 9.83 2.52
N ASN A 61 1.04 9.72 3.84
CA ASN A 61 0.61 8.47 4.48
C ASN A 61 -0.77 8.00 4.02
N ALA A 62 -1.68 8.92 3.67
CA ALA A 62 -3.03 8.58 3.25
C ALA A 62 -3.00 7.98 1.84
N TYR A 63 -2.22 8.59 0.94
CA TYR A 63 -1.93 8.02 -0.39
C TYR A 63 -1.27 6.63 -0.29
N PHE A 64 -0.22 6.49 0.53
CA PHE A 64 0.47 5.21 0.67
C PHE A 64 -0.45 4.09 1.19
N SER A 65 -1.28 4.41 2.19
CA SER A 65 -2.20 3.44 2.80
C SER A 65 -3.32 3.06 1.84
N ARG A 66 -3.93 4.05 1.18
CA ARG A 66 -4.97 3.79 0.16
C ARG A 66 -4.43 2.96 -1.00
N GLY A 67 -3.27 3.32 -1.55
CA GLY A 67 -2.63 2.55 -2.62
C GLY A 67 -2.29 1.11 -2.21
N SER A 68 -1.90 0.89 -0.96
CA SER A 68 -1.62 -0.45 -0.42
C SER A 68 -2.87 -1.33 -0.34
N LEU A 69 -4.04 -0.75 -0.06
CA LEU A 69 -5.33 -1.45 -0.07
C LEU A 69 -5.84 -1.71 -1.50
N LEU A 70 -5.62 -0.77 -2.42
CA LEU A 70 -6.10 -0.85 -3.80
C LEU A 70 -5.29 -1.82 -4.68
N LYS A 71 -4.09 -2.23 -4.27
CA LYS A 71 -3.16 -3.04 -5.10
C LYS A 71 -3.76 -4.32 -5.71
N SER A 72 -4.80 -4.89 -5.10
CA SER A 72 -5.44 -6.12 -5.57
C SER A 72 -6.73 -5.88 -6.35
N SER A 73 -7.43 -4.76 -6.10
CA SER A 73 -8.74 -4.46 -6.69
C SER A 73 -8.66 -3.42 -7.82
N ASN A 74 -7.79 -2.41 -7.67
CA ASN A 74 -7.58 -1.35 -8.65
C ASN A 74 -6.09 -1.00 -8.76
N ILE A 75 -5.36 -1.82 -9.53
CA ILE A 75 -3.90 -1.68 -9.69
C ILE A 75 -3.51 -0.31 -10.26
N CYS A 76 -4.29 0.23 -11.20
CA CYS A 76 -3.99 1.52 -11.82
C CYS A 76 -4.01 2.66 -10.80
N GLU A 77 -5.06 2.73 -9.98
CA GLU A 77 -5.18 3.74 -8.92
C GLU A 77 -4.14 3.53 -7.82
N ALA A 78 -3.86 2.27 -7.44
CA ALA A 78 -2.80 1.95 -6.50
C ALA A 78 -1.42 2.44 -6.95
N LEU A 79 -1.09 2.28 -8.25
CA LEU A 79 0.17 2.77 -8.81
C LEU A 79 0.26 4.30 -8.78
N GLN A 80 -0.85 5.01 -9.04
CA GLN A 80 -0.91 6.47 -8.97
C GLN A 80 -0.70 6.96 -7.53
N ASP A 81 -1.38 6.34 -6.57
CA ASP A 81 -1.27 6.66 -5.15
C ASP A 81 0.13 6.42 -4.59
N LEU A 82 0.73 5.27 -4.91
CA LEU A 82 2.08 4.95 -4.46
C LEU A 82 3.13 5.88 -5.07
N ALA A 83 2.95 6.30 -6.32
CA ALA A 83 3.81 7.31 -6.95
C ALA A 83 3.67 8.66 -6.24
N LYS A 84 2.44 9.13 -6.04
CA LYS A 84 2.18 10.40 -5.34
C LYS A 84 2.73 10.39 -3.91
N ALA A 85 2.56 9.29 -3.18
CA ALA A 85 3.13 9.12 -1.86
C ALA A 85 4.66 9.19 -1.87
N SER A 86 5.32 8.55 -2.86
CA SER A 86 6.77 8.59 -2.99
C SER A 86 7.29 10.01 -3.20
N ASP A 87 6.64 10.80 -4.07
CA ASP A 87 7.01 12.19 -4.34
C ASP A 87 6.81 13.06 -3.10
N LEU A 88 5.67 12.94 -2.42
CA LEU A 88 5.38 13.70 -1.20
C LEU A 88 6.35 13.36 -0.06
N TYR A 89 6.69 12.09 0.14
CA TYR A 89 7.70 11.72 1.14
C TYR A 89 9.08 12.28 0.82
N PHE A 90 9.44 12.41 -0.46
CA PHE A 90 10.67 13.06 -0.87
C PHE A 90 10.65 14.55 -0.56
N GLU A 91 9.56 15.25 -0.88
CA GLU A 91 9.35 16.67 -0.56
C GLU A 91 9.39 16.92 0.95
N GLN A 92 8.86 16.00 1.76
CA GLN A 92 8.87 16.04 3.22
C GLN A 92 10.21 15.64 3.85
N MET A 93 11.24 15.34 3.03
CA MET A 93 12.54 14.81 3.48
C MET A 93 12.43 13.50 4.28
N ASN A 94 11.33 12.76 4.13
CA ASN A 94 11.11 11.46 4.76
C ASN A 94 11.72 10.35 3.90
N CYS A 95 13.05 10.25 3.92
CA CYS A 95 13.82 9.30 3.11
C CYS A 95 13.42 7.83 3.34
N GLU A 96 13.07 7.48 4.59
CA GLU A 96 12.66 6.12 4.93
C GLU A 96 11.36 5.73 4.21
N ASN A 97 10.32 6.54 4.36
CA ASN A 97 9.03 6.26 3.74
C ASN A 97 9.06 6.47 2.22
N HIS A 98 9.86 7.42 1.73
CA HIS A 98 10.11 7.56 0.29
C HIS A 98 10.65 6.25 -0.30
N ARG A 99 11.64 5.63 0.35
CA ARG A 99 12.19 4.34 -0.09
C ARG A 99 11.15 3.22 -0.05
N LYS A 100 10.33 3.15 1.01
CA LYS A 100 9.25 2.16 1.13
C LYS A 100 8.21 2.33 0.01
N ALA A 101 7.74 3.55 -0.23
CA ALA A 101 6.78 3.86 -1.27
C ALA A 101 7.33 3.52 -2.67
N LYS A 102 8.58 3.89 -2.95
CA LYS A 102 9.25 3.57 -4.21
C LYS A 102 9.40 2.06 -4.43
N LEU A 103 9.76 1.31 -3.38
CA LEU A 103 9.83 -0.15 -3.45
C LEU A 103 8.45 -0.77 -3.70
N ALA A 104 7.41 -0.32 -3.01
CA ALA A 104 6.04 -0.78 -3.23
C ALA A 104 5.56 -0.49 -4.67
N LEU A 105 5.87 0.69 -5.20
CA LEU A 105 5.56 1.08 -6.57
C LEU A 105 6.24 0.16 -7.59
N GLU A 106 7.55 -0.05 -7.47
CA GLU A 106 8.29 -0.89 -8.42
C GLU A 106 7.90 -2.37 -8.33
N THR A 107 7.69 -2.89 -7.12
CA THR A 107 7.22 -4.28 -6.95
C THR A 107 5.83 -4.49 -7.56
N LEU A 108 4.91 -3.53 -7.41
CA LEU A 108 3.59 -3.59 -8.02
C LEU A 108 3.68 -3.48 -9.56
N ARG A 109 4.55 -2.63 -10.11
CA ARG A 109 4.80 -2.53 -11.56
C ARG A 109 5.29 -3.85 -12.15
N ILE A 110 6.24 -4.50 -11.49
CA ILE A 110 6.78 -5.80 -11.92
C ILE A 110 5.68 -6.86 -11.83
N ALA A 111 4.98 -6.95 -10.70
CA ALA A 111 3.90 -7.90 -10.51
C ALA A 111 2.80 -7.76 -11.57
N ASN A 112 2.46 -6.52 -11.96
CA ASN A 112 1.47 -6.25 -13.00
C ASN A 112 1.94 -6.61 -14.43
N ARG A 113 3.26 -6.63 -14.67
CA ARG A 113 3.87 -7.02 -15.95
C ARG A 113 4.03 -8.53 -16.11
N LEU A 114 4.02 -9.29 -15.02
CA LEU A 114 4.20 -10.74 -15.07
C LEU A 114 2.91 -11.44 -15.54
N PRO A 115 2.99 -12.39 -16.48
CA PRO A 115 1.84 -13.18 -16.87
C PRO A 115 1.33 -13.98 -15.66
N LYS A 116 0.03 -13.85 -15.34
CA LYS A 116 -0.61 -14.53 -14.20
C LYS A 116 -0.62 -16.07 -14.30
N ASN A 117 -0.12 -16.62 -15.42
CA ASN A 117 -0.10 -18.05 -15.73
C ASN A 117 1.33 -18.55 -16.01
N THR A 118 2.30 -18.19 -15.17
CA THR A 118 3.56 -18.93 -15.09
C THR A 118 3.28 -20.27 -14.40
N ALA A 119 2.59 -21.16 -15.10
CA ALA A 119 2.72 -22.58 -14.80
C ALA A 119 4.22 -22.85 -14.78
N LEU A 120 4.75 -23.27 -13.63
CA LEU A 120 6.11 -23.75 -13.49
C LEU A 120 6.25 -24.95 -14.44
N GLN A 121 6.54 -24.71 -15.71
CA GLN A 121 7.20 -25.71 -16.50
C GLN A 121 8.55 -25.87 -15.82
N PRO A 122 8.84 -27.04 -15.21
CA PRO A 122 10.15 -27.25 -14.62
C PRO A 122 11.18 -26.95 -15.71
N LEU A 123 12.19 -26.14 -15.38
CA LEU A 123 13.32 -25.89 -16.27
C LEU A 123 13.81 -27.24 -16.77
N ARG A 124 13.48 -27.58 -18.01
CA ARG A 124 14.05 -28.74 -18.67
C ARG A 124 15.48 -28.31 -18.97
N ILE A 125 16.38 -28.62 -18.06
CA ILE A 125 17.81 -28.59 -18.34
C ILE A 125 17.99 -29.65 -19.42
N GLU A 126 17.91 -29.26 -20.68
CA GLU A 126 18.45 -30.06 -21.76
C GLU A 126 19.95 -30.08 -21.52
N THR A 127 20.41 -31.11 -20.82
CA THR A 127 21.81 -31.50 -20.79
C THR A 127 22.19 -31.77 -22.23
N ALA A 128 22.75 -30.77 -22.90
CA ALA A 128 23.39 -30.94 -24.18
C ALA A 128 24.48 -32.00 -23.99
N ALA A 129 24.18 -33.23 -24.42
CA ALA A 129 25.13 -34.32 -24.40
C ALA A 129 26.33 -33.90 -25.26
N ILE A 130 27.45 -33.61 -24.61
CA ILE A 130 28.74 -33.42 -25.27
C ILE A 130 29.05 -34.75 -25.93
N ARG A 131 28.84 -34.82 -27.25
CA ARG A 131 29.18 -35.98 -28.07
C ARG A 131 30.71 -36.03 -28.20
N VAL A 132 31.38 -36.66 -27.23
CA VAL A 132 32.80 -36.99 -27.36
C VAL A 132 32.91 -38.02 -28.48
N LYS A 133 33.46 -37.61 -29.62
CA LYS A 133 33.85 -38.55 -30.69
C LYS A 133 34.95 -39.46 -30.13
N PRO A 134 34.84 -40.79 -30.26
CA PRO A 134 35.93 -41.67 -29.85
C PRO A 134 37.14 -41.41 -30.74
N ALA A 135 38.31 -41.27 -30.12
CA ALA A 135 39.59 -41.21 -30.82
C ALA A 135 39.78 -42.53 -31.59
N ALA A 136 40.05 -42.42 -32.89
CA ALA A 136 40.39 -43.56 -33.72
C ALA A 136 41.70 -44.17 -33.19
N ALA A 137 41.65 -45.46 -32.87
CA ALA A 137 42.83 -46.26 -32.60
C ALA A 137 43.65 -46.36 -33.90
N GLY A 138 44.92 -46.00 -33.81
CA GLY A 138 45.96 -46.24 -34.80
C GLY A 138 47.11 -47.00 -34.15
#